data_AF-A0AAW2FRE5-F1
#
_entry.id   AF-A0AAW2FRE5-F1
#
_cell.length_a   1.000
_cell.length_b   1.000
_cell.length_c   1.000
_cell.angle_alpha   90.00
_cell.angle_beta   90.00
_cell.angle_gamma   90.00
#
_symmetry.space_group_name_H-M   'P 1'
#
loop_
_entity.id
_entity.type
_entity.pdbx_description
1 polymer ?
#
loop_
_entity_poly.entity_id
_entity_poly.type
_entity_poly.pdbx_seq_one_letter_code
_entity_poly.pdbx_strand_id
1 'polypeptide(L)'
;MLVMASMFITIPSLGPMLLDVILPLNESRTKNIAVYSDYGVDQDEYFVPIFVYTTVMIMVGINILVATDTMHVSCTVHACSLFRIIGYEVENVISIARMGEQVNNIQRTKTGYESFNEKQVYQKYIVCLKKHQLALEYVDILNNTYKFVGISFTLFMGSLFTLIGVRIVYVLDQIEELIRFFFIITGAMLHLIIVCYTGQKLMDESENIFHRA
;
A
#
# COMPACT_ATOMS: atom_id res chain seq x y z
N MET A 1 7.15 6.51 -5.00
CA MET A 1 6.89 6.08 -6.39
C MET A 1 7.04 7.21 -7.40
N LEU A 2 6.32 8.34 -7.29
CA LEU A 2 6.40 9.45 -8.25
C LEU A 2 7.83 9.94 -8.53
N VAL A 3 8.63 10.15 -7.48
CA VAL A 3 10.03 10.59 -7.62
C VAL A 3 10.86 9.57 -8.40
N MET A 4 10.78 8.28 -8.05
CA MET A 4 11.54 7.22 -8.72
C MET A 4 11.13 7.08 -10.19
N ALA A 5 9.84 7.20 -10.48
CA ALA A 5 9.34 7.16 -11.84
C ALA A 5 9.74 8.40 -12.65
N SER A 6 9.74 9.60 -12.04
CA SER A 6 10.24 10.81 -12.69
C SER A 6 11.73 10.70 -13.04
N MET A 7 12.55 10.14 -12.14
CA MET A 7 13.97 9.88 -12.39
C MET A 7 14.17 8.86 -13.51
N PHE A 8 13.37 7.79 -13.53
CA PHE A 8 13.39 6.80 -14.61
C PHE A 8 13.09 7.43 -15.99
N ILE A 9 12.19 8.41 -16.07
CA ILE A 9 11.83 9.08 -17.31
C ILE A 9 12.90 10.10 -17.74
N THR A 10 13.41 10.91 -16.80
CA THR A 10 14.25 12.06 -17.13
C THR A 10 15.71 11.69 -17.35
N ILE A 11 16.27 10.71 -16.62
CA ILE A 11 17.68 10.32 -16.75
C ILE A 11 18.05 9.86 -18.18
N PRO A 12 17.28 8.95 -18.84
CA PRO A 12 17.53 8.52 -20.22
C PRO A 12 17.51 9.65 -21.25
N SER A 13 16.59 10.59 -21.07
CA SER A 13 16.22 11.54 -22.12
C SER A 13 16.92 12.89 -21.96
N LEU A 14 17.06 13.39 -20.73
CA LEU A 14 17.79 14.64 -20.44
C LEU A 14 19.29 14.41 -20.21
N GLY A 15 19.69 13.23 -19.73
CA GLY A 15 21.11 12.92 -19.46
C GLY A 15 22.01 13.16 -20.68
N PRO A 16 21.72 12.55 -21.84
CA PRO A 16 22.49 12.74 -23.06
C PRO A 16 22.49 14.19 -23.55
N MET A 17 21.35 14.89 -23.46
CA MET A 17 21.23 16.30 -23.88
C MET A 17 22.09 17.24 -23.02
N LEU A 18 22.11 17.04 -21.70
CA LEU A 18 22.96 17.82 -20.80
C LEU A 18 24.44 17.51 -21.03
N LEU A 19 24.77 16.24 -21.23
CA LEU A 19 26.12 15.81 -21.56
C LEU A 19 26.60 16.39 -22.90
N ASP A 20 25.74 16.56 -23.90
CA ASP A 20 26.09 17.18 -25.18
C ASP A 20 26.41 18.68 -25.03
N VAL A 21 25.80 19.38 -24.06
CA VAL A 21 26.10 20.78 -23.76
C VAL A 21 27.39 20.93 -22.95
N ILE A 22 27.61 20.07 -21.95
CA ILE A 22 28.74 20.19 -21.01
C ILE A 22 30.01 19.54 -21.57
N LEU A 23 29.88 18.40 -22.25
CA LEU A 23 30.97 17.61 -22.81
C LEU A 23 30.59 17.12 -24.22
N PRO A 24 30.64 18.02 -25.23
CA PRO A 24 30.24 17.72 -26.58
C PRO A 24 31.16 16.67 -27.21
N LEU A 25 30.55 15.70 -27.90
CA LEU A 25 31.24 14.74 -28.76
C LEU A 25 31.15 15.19 -30.22
N ASN A 26 32.00 14.61 -31.09
CA ASN A 26 32.00 14.91 -32.53
C ASN A 26 30.70 14.49 -33.23
N GLU A 27 29.96 13.55 -32.61
CA GLU A 27 28.61 13.13 -32.99
C GLU A 27 27.68 13.31 -31.78
N SER A 28 26.42 13.68 -32.02
CA SER A 28 25.41 13.81 -30.94
C SER A 28 25.08 12.46 -30.32
N ARG A 29 24.93 12.39 -28.99
CA ARG A 29 24.54 11.16 -28.31
C ARG A 29 23.12 10.74 -28.74
N THR A 30 22.86 9.43 -28.83
CA THR A 30 21.55 8.90 -29.21
C THR A 30 20.49 9.30 -28.18
N LYS A 31 19.39 9.87 -28.65
CA LYS A 31 18.29 10.30 -27.79
C LYS A 31 17.46 9.08 -27.39
N ASN A 32 17.54 8.67 -26.13
CA ASN A 32 16.76 7.54 -25.62
C ASN A 32 15.46 8.02 -24.95
N ILE A 33 14.34 7.49 -25.44
CA ILE A 33 13.04 7.65 -24.78
C ILE A 33 12.91 6.53 -23.75
N ALA A 34 12.52 6.88 -22.51
CA ALA A 34 12.42 5.93 -21.40
C ALA A 34 11.50 4.72 -21.65
N VAL A 35 10.51 4.90 -22.53
CA VAL A 35 9.60 3.85 -23.00
C VAL A 35 9.61 3.86 -24.51
N TYR A 36 10.12 2.78 -25.12
CA TYR A 36 10.07 2.62 -26.56
C TYR A 36 8.62 2.33 -26.99
N SER A 37 8.11 3.16 -27.90
CA SER A 37 6.82 2.97 -28.54
C SER A 37 6.95 3.38 -30.00
N ASP A 38 6.49 2.51 -30.91
CA ASP A 38 6.41 2.82 -32.33
C ASP A 38 5.15 3.67 -32.58
N TYR A 39 5.35 4.92 -32.97
CA TYR A 39 4.29 5.88 -33.25
C TYR A 39 4.00 6.00 -34.76
N GLY A 40 4.67 5.21 -35.62
CA GLY A 40 4.52 5.29 -37.08
C GLY A 40 5.07 6.58 -37.69
N VAL A 41 5.88 7.33 -36.94
CA VAL A 41 6.56 8.57 -37.34
C VAL A 41 8.04 8.49 -36.99
N ASP A 42 8.87 9.28 -37.66
CA ASP A 42 10.30 9.38 -37.36
C ASP A 42 10.50 9.91 -35.92
N GLN A 43 11.11 9.09 -35.06
CA GLN A 43 11.29 9.42 -33.64
C GLN A 43 12.33 10.54 -33.42
N ASP A 44 13.30 10.69 -34.32
CA ASP A 44 14.36 11.69 -34.20
C ASP A 44 13.84 13.07 -34.63
N GLU A 45 12.99 13.11 -35.65
CA GLU A 45 12.31 14.34 -36.11
C GLU A 45 11.26 14.81 -35.10
N TYR A 46 10.44 13.89 -34.56
CA TYR A 46 9.33 14.21 -33.65
C TYR A 46 9.66 13.94 -32.16
N PHE A 47 10.94 13.96 -31.79
CA PHE A 47 11.38 13.59 -30.45
C PHE A 47 10.67 14.36 -29.32
N VAL A 48 10.62 15.69 -29.40
CA VAL A 48 10.06 16.55 -28.34
C VAL A 48 8.56 16.30 -28.10
N PRO A 49 7.68 16.33 -29.13
CA PRO A 49 6.26 16.04 -28.92
C PRO A 49 6.02 14.61 -28.43
N ILE A 50 6.77 13.62 -28.93
CA ILE A 50 6.67 12.23 -28.47
C ILE A 50 7.08 12.13 -26.99
N PHE A 51 8.18 12.76 -26.59
CA PHE A 51 8.66 12.76 -25.21
C PHE A 51 7.66 13.41 -24.25
N VAL A 52 7.11 14.57 -24.62
CA VAL A 52 6.10 15.27 -23.80
C VAL A 52 4.85 14.41 -23.65
N TYR A 53 4.33 13.87 -24.75
CA TYR A 53 3.16 12.99 -24.72
C TYR A 53 3.39 11.77 -23.83
N THR A 54 4.51 11.06 -24.04
CA THR A 54 4.85 9.86 -23.28
C THR A 54 5.01 10.17 -21.79
N THR A 55 5.64 11.30 -21.45
CA THR A 55 5.78 11.76 -20.06
C THR A 55 4.42 12.04 -19.41
N VAL A 56 3.52 12.74 -20.10
CA VAL A 56 2.18 13.03 -19.59
C VAL A 56 1.40 11.74 -19.36
N MET A 57 1.42 10.81 -20.31
CA MET A 57 0.72 9.52 -20.19
C MET A 57 1.24 8.69 -19.01
N ILE A 58 2.56 8.63 -18.83
CA ILE A 58 3.17 7.93 -17.70
C ILE A 58 2.77 8.60 -16.38
N MET A 59 2.81 9.93 -16.29
CA MET A 59 2.41 10.66 -15.09
C MET A 59 0.94 10.42 -14.75
N VAL A 60 0.05 10.43 -15.73
CA VAL A 60 -1.37 10.09 -15.53
C VAL A 60 -1.51 8.66 -14.97
N GLY A 61 -0.83 7.69 -15.58
CA GLY A 61 -0.85 6.30 -15.12
C GLY A 61 -0.37 6.13 -13.67
N ILE A 62 0.74 6.78 -13.30
CA ILE A 62 1.27 6.72 -11.93
C ILE A 62 0.32 7.38 -10.93
N ASN A 63 -0.32 8.50 -11.30
CA ASN A 63 -1.29 9.14 -10.42
C ASN A 63 -2.50 8.23 -10.15
N ILE A 64 -3.01 7.53 -11.17
CA ILE A 64 -4.09 6.56 -11.01
C ILE A 64 -3.67 5.42 -10.09
N LEU A 65 -2.44 4.89 -10.27
CA LEU A 65 -1.88 3.85 -9.41
C LEU A 65 -1.80 4.31 -7.95
N VAL A 66 -1.18 5.48 -7.70
CA VAL A 66 -1.02 6.05 -6.36
C VAL A 66 -2.38 6.33 -5.71
N ALA A 67 -3.36 6.83 -6.47
CA ALA A 67 -4.72 7.05 -5.96
C ALA A 67 -5.39 5.74 -5.53
N THR A 68 -5.25 4.68 -6.34
CA THR A 68 -5.80 3.36 -6.05
C THR A 68 -5.14 2.75 -4.81
N ASP A 69 -3.80 2.81 -4.72
CA ASP A 69 -3.06 2.34 -3.54
C ASP A 69 -3.47 3.12 -2.28
N THR A 70 -3.58 4.45 -2.39
CA THR A 70 -3.96 5.30 -1.26
C THR A 70 -5.36 4.96 -0.77
N MET A 71 -6.31 4.69 -1.69
CA MET A 71 -7.65 4.24 -1.35
C MET A 71 -7.62 2.89 -0.60
N HIS A 72 -6.85 1.92 -1.11
CA HIS A 72 -6.68 0.63 -0.44
C HIS A 72 -6.10 0.79 0.98
N VAL A 73 -4.99 1.52 1.11
CA VAL A 73 -4.34 1.80 2.41
C VAL A 73 -5.32 2.49 3.37
N SER A 74 -6.09 3.47 2.89
CA SER A 74 -7.05 4.21 3.73
C SER A 74 -8.16 3.30 4.25
N CYS A 75 -8.71 2.43 3.40
CA CYS A 75 -9.70 1.44 3.80
C CYS A 75 -9.13 0.44 4.83
N THR A 76 -7.90 -0.04 4.62
CA THR A 76 -7.22 -0.95 5.55
C THR A 76 -6.97 -0.28 6.91
N VAL A 77 -6.50 0.97 6.91
CA VAL A 77 -6.32 1.75 8.15
C VAL A 77 -7.65 2.02 8.86
N HIS A 78 -8.73 2.22 8.10
CA HIS A 78 -10.07 2.33 8.67
C HIS A 78 -10.47 1.02 9.39
N ALA A 79 -10.26 -0.14 8.77
CA ALA A 79 -10.49 -1.43 9.43
C ALA A 79 -9.64 -1.61 10.69
N CYS A 80 -8.34 -1.30 10.64
CA CYS A 80 -7.47 -1.33 11.83
C CYS A 80 -8.04 -0.46 12.96
N SER A 81 -8.56 0.72 12.62
CA SER A 81 -9.12 1.65 13.60
C SER A 81 -10.41 1.11 14.23
N LEU A 82 -11.28 0.48 13.43
CA LEU A 82 -12.48 -0.20 13.94
C LEU A 82 -12.10 -1.28 14.95
N PHE A 83 -11.15 -2.16 14.61
CA PHE A 83 -10.70 -3.20 15.53
C PHE A 83 -10.10 -2.65 16.81
N ARG A 84 -9.31 -1.57 16.72
CA ARG A 84 -8.72 -0.90 17.88
C ARG A 84 -9.77 -0.30 18.81
N ILE A 85 -10.82 0.33 18.26
CA ILE A 85 -11.95 0.86 19.04
C ILE A 85 -12.71 -0.27 19.72
N ILE A 86 -13.01 -1.33 18.98
CA ILE A 86 -13.71 -2.51 19.51
C ILE A 86 -12.90 -3.15 20.64
N GLY A 87 -11.59 -3.31 20.48
CA GLY A 87 -10.71 -3.85 21.52
C GLY A 87 -10.75 -3.01 22.81
N TYR A 88 -10.81 -1.68 22.70
CA TYR A 88 -10.97 -0.81 23.87
C TYR A 88 -12.36 -0.96 24.52
N GLU A 89 -13.42 -1.11 23.74
CA GLU A 89 -14.76 -1.36 24.26
C GLU A 89 -14.85 -2.71 25.00
N VAL A 90 -14.21 -3.77 24.47
CA VAL A 90 -14.13 -5.09 25.12
C VAL A 90 -13.41 -4.97 26.46
N GLU A 91 -12.21 -4.38 26.48
CA GLU A 91 -11.41 -4.19 27.69
C GLU A 91 -12.18 -3.42 28.77
N ASN A 92 -12.89 -2.36 28.36
CA ASN A 92 -13.72 -1.56 29.27
C ASN A 92 -14.89 -2.38 29.85
N VAL A 93 -15.61 -3.15 29.04
CA VAL A 93 -16.72 -4.00 29.50
C VAL A 93 -16.22 -5.05 30.51
N ILE A 94 -15.06 -5.65 30.27
CA ILE A 94 -14.45 -6.64 31.16
C ILE A 94 -13.98 -5.99 32.46
N SER A 95 -13.40 -4.78 32.40
CA SER A 95 -13.01 -4.03 33.59
C SER A 95 -14.21 -3.70 34.50
N ILE A 96 -15.34 -3.28 33.92
CA ILE A 96 -16.58 -2.99 34.64
C ILE A 96 -17.14 -4.28 35.28
N ALA A 97 -17.11 -5.39 34.55
CA ALA A 97 -17.54 -6.69 35.07
C ALA A 97 -16.70 -7.11 36.29
N ARG A 98 -15.37 -7.02 36.20
CA ARG A 98 -14.44 -7.33 37.30
C ARG A 98 -14.63 -6.42 38.52
N MET A 99 -14.86 -5.12 38.32
CA MET A 99 -15.14 -4.18 39.42
C MET A 99 -16.46 -4.49 40.12
N GLY A 100 -17.51 -4.85 39.36
CA GLY A 100 -18.79 -5.28 39.92
C GLY A 100 -18.63 -6.51 40.82
N GLU A 101 -17.85 -7.50 40.38
CA GLU A 101 -17.58 -8.72 41.14
C GLU A 101 -16.78 -8.46 42.44
N GLN A 102 -15.78 -7.57 42.40
CA GLN A 102 -15.03 -7.18 43.61
C GLN A 102 -15.89 -6.44 44.64
N VAL A 103 -16.78 -5.54 44.20
CA VAL A 103 -17.70 -4.82 45.11
C VAL A 103 -18.71 -5.80 45.74
N ASN A 104 -19.20 -6.78 44.97
CA ASN A 104 -20.13 -7.80 45.47
C ASN A 104 -19.50 -8.70 46.54
N ASN A 105 -18.21 -9.05 46.41
CA ASN A 105 -17.48 -9.78 47.45
C ASN A 105 -17.37 -9.02 48.78
N ILE A 106 -17.44 -7.68 48.75
CA ILE A 106 -17.38 -6.81 49.94
C ILE A 106 -18.78 -6.55 50.52
N GLN A 107 -19.84 -6.52 49.70
CA GLN A 107 -21.16 -6.03 50.10
C GLN A 107 -22.29 -7.03 49.79
N ARG A 108 -22.38 -8.08 50.62
CA ARG A 108 -23.20 -9.28 50.43
C ARG A 108 -24.74 -9.11 50.61
N THR A 109 -25.32 -7.94 50.34
CA THR A 109 -26.72 -7.61 50.74
C THR A 109 -27.63 -6.87 49.73
N LYS A 110 -27.32 -6.80 48.43
CA LYS A 110 -28.22 -6.11 47.45
C LYS A 110 -28.52 -6.91 46.16
N THR A 111 -29.43 -7.88 46.28
CA THR A 111 -29.92 -8.74 45.19
C THR A 111 -30.62 -8.02 44.02
N GLY A 112 -31.15 -6.81 44.22
CA GLY A 112 -31.85 -6.03 43.17
C GLY A 112 -30.95 -5.11 42.33
N TYR A 113 -29.79 -4.69 42.86
CA TYR A 113 -28.85 -3.80 42.17
C TYR A 113 -27.86 -4.60 41.29
N GLU A 114 -27.54 -5.82 41.70
CA GLU A 114 -26.68 -6.77 40.96
C GLU A 114 -27.27 -7.15 39.60
N SER A 115 -28.56 -7.55 39.56
CA SER A 115 -29.22 -7.96 38.31
C SER A 115 -29.27 -6.84 37.25
N PHE A 116 -29.40 -5.58 37.67
CA PHE A 116 -29.41 -4.44 36.75
C PHE A 116 -28.01 -4.15 36.17
N ASN A 117 -26.95 -4.29 36.98
CA ASN A 117 -25.58 -4.09 36.54
C ASN A 117 -25.11 -5.20 35.58
N GLU A 118 -25.42 -6.47 35.88
CA GLU A 118 -25.13 -7.60 35.00
C GLU A 118 -25.86 -7.48 33.66
N LYS A 119 -27.14 -7.09 33.68
CA LYS A 119 -27.92 -6.85 32.46
C LYS A 119 -27.31 -5.74 31.61
N GLN A 120 -26.81 -4.66 32.23
CA GLN A 120 -26.12 -3.59 31.51
C GLN A 120 -24.80 -4.02 30.90
N VAL A 121 -23.98 -4.79 31.63
CA VAL A 121 -22.72 -5.37 31.13
C VAL A 121 -23.00 -6.30 29.95
N TYR A 122 -23.99 -7.18 30.08
CA TYR A 122 -24.41 -8.10 29.02
C TYR A 122 -24.89 -7.36 27.76
N GLN A 123 -25.68 -6.30 27.92
CA GLN A 123 -26.11 -5.47 26.79
C GLN A 123 -24.93 -4.79 26.09
N LYS A 124 -23.99 -4.21 26.85
CA LYS A 124 -22.77 -3.61 26.28
C LYS A 124 -21.92 -4.64 25.55
N TYR A 125 -21.79 -5.84 26.11
CA TYR A 125 -21.07 -6.94 25.47
C TYR A 125 -21.70 -7.35 24.14
N ILE A 126 -23.03 -7.50 24.07
CA ILE A 126 -23.74 -7.81 22.81
C ILE A 126 -23.50 -6.72 21.76
N VAL A 127 -23.54 -5.44 22.15
CA VAL A 127 -23.28 -4.33 21.24
C VAL A 127 -21.86 -4.40 20.68
N CYS A 128 -20.88 -4.70 21.54
CA CYS A 128 -19.48 -4.86 21.14
C CYS A 128 -19.31 -6.04 20.15
N LEU A 129 -19.95 -7.18 20.43
CA LEU A 129 -19.95 -8.34 19.55
C LEU A 129 -20.53 -8.01 18.16
N LYS A 130 -21.66 -7.28 18.12
CA LYS A 130 -22.26 -6.83 16.85
C LYS A 130 -21.33 -5.90 16.07
N LYS A 131 -20.65 -4.97 16.73
CA LYS A 131 -19.65 -4.10 16.09
C LYS A 131 -18.47 -4.91 15.53
N HIS A 132 -18.00 -5.91 16.27
CA HIS A 132 -16.95 -6.82 15.80
C HIS A 132 -17.37 -7.59 14.54
N GLN A 133 -18.59 -8.13 14.51
CA GLN A 133 -19.14 -8.79 13.32
C GLN A 133 -19.20 -7.85 12.11
N LEU A 134 -19.65 -6.60 12.30
CA LEU A 134 -19.65 -5.59 11.24
C LEU A 134 -18.24 -5.23 10.75
N ALA A 135 -17.27 -5.15 11.65
CA ALA A 135 -15.87 -4.91 11.27
C ALA A 135 -15.30 -6.08 10.45
N LEU A 136 -15.64 -7.32 10.79
CA LEU A 136 -15.27 -8.50 9.99
C LEU A 136 -15.94 -8.49 8.61
N GLU A 137 -17.22 -8.14 8.53
CA GLU A 137 -17.94 -8.01 7.27
C GLU A 137 -17.31 -6.92 6.38
N TYR A 138 -16.93 -5.78 6.96
CA TYR A 138 -16.18 -4.75 6.25
C TYR A 138 -14.85 -5.27 5.68
N VAL A 139 -14.08 -6.00 6.48
CA VAL A 139 -12.81 -6.59 6.04
C VAL A 139 -13.02 -7.64 4.95
N ASP A 140 -14.09 -8.43 5.02
CA ASP A 140 -14.42 -9.40 3.98
C ASP A 140 -14.76 -8.72 2.66
N ILE A 141 -15.57 -7.66 2.68
CA ILE A 141 -15.88 -6.84 1.50
C ILE A 141 -14.60 -6.22 0.93
N LEU A 142 -13.74 -5.67 1.80
CA LEU A 142 -12.47 -5.08 1.41
C LEU A 142 -11.57 -6.14 0.74
N ASN A 143 -11.41 -7.30 1.36
CA ASN A 143 -10.62 -8.40 0.84
C ASN A 143 -11.18 -8.89 -0.50
N ASN A 144 -12.49 -9.11 -0.61
CA ASN A 144 -13.13 -9.57 -1.85
C ASN A 144 -12.96 -8.56 -3.00
N THR A 145 -13.00 -7.26 -2.70
CA THR A 145 -12.77 -6.19 -3.69
C THR A 145 -11.35 -6.22 -4.25
N TYR A 146 -10.35 -6.42 -3.39
CA TYR A 146 -8.93 -6.32 -3.78
C TYR A 146 -8.26 -7.67 -4.05
N LYS A 147 -8.88 -8.82 -3.74
CA LYS A 147 -8.28 -10.15 -3.85
C LYS A 147 -7.77 -10.46 -5.25
N PHE A 148 -8.61 -10.26 -6.25
CA PHE A 148 -8.23 -10.54 -7.64
C PHE A 148 -7.10 -9.61 -8.09
N VAL A 149 -7.26 -8.30 -7.86
CA VAL A 149 -6.27 -7.28 -8.21
C VAL A 149 -4.93 -7.56 -7.51
N GLY A 150 -4.94 -7.90 -6.23
CA GLY A 150 -3.74 -8.18 -5.43
C GLY A 150 -2.99 -9.44 -5.88
N ILE A 151 -3.70 -10.52 -6.20
CA ILE A 151 -3.08 -11.74 -6.74
C ILE A 151 -2.47 -11.46 -8.12
N SER A 152 -3.24 -10.84 -9.03
CA SER A 152 -2.74 -10.47 -10.35
C SER A 152 -1.53 -9.53 -10.27
N PHE A 153 -1.57 -8.54 -9.38
CA PHE A 153 -0.47 -7.62 -9.14
C PHE A 153 0.78 -8.34 -8.62
N THR A 154 0.63 -9.25 -7.65
CA THR A 154 1.77 -10.01 -7.09
C THR A 154 2.44 -10.89 -8.15
N LEU A 155 1.65 -11.56 -9.00
CA LEU A 155 2.17 -12.36 -10.11
C LEU A 155 2.90 -11.48 -11.13
N PHE A 156 2.32 -10.32 -11.47
CA PHE A 156 2.94 -9.36 -12.37
C PHE A 156 4.28 -8.86 -11.82
N MET A 157 4.35 -8.46 -10.55
CA MET A 157 5.59 -8.02 -9.90
C MET A 157 6.64 -9.13 -9.86
N GLY A 158 6.24 -10.37 -9.57
CA GLY A 158 7.14 -11.52 -9.62
C GLY A 158 7.75 -11.72 -11.01
N SER A 159 6.94 -11.61 -12.07
CA SER A 159 7.42 -11.70 -13.45
C SER A 159 8.33 -10.53 -13.85
N LEU A 160 8.06 -9.33 -13.35
CA LEU A 160 8.92 -8.16 -13.59
C LEU A 160 10.29 -8.34 -12.95
N PHE A 161 10.36 -8.81 -11.70
CA PHE A 161 11.63 -9.03 -11.03
C PHE A 161 12.49 -10.08 -11.73
N THR A 162 11.90 -11.17 -12.23
CA THR A 162 12.66 -12.18 -12.96
C THR A 162 13.19 -11.64 -14.29
N LEU A 163 12.37 -10.93 -15.06
CA LEU A 163 12.79 -10.32 -16.32
C LEU A 163 13.89 -9.28 -16.12
N ILE A 164 13.74 -8.39 -15.14
CA ILE A 164 14.76 -7.38 -14.81
C ILE A 164 16.05 -8.07 -14.35
N GLY A 165 15.96 -9.09 -13.49
CA GLY A 165 17.11 -9.85 -13.02
C GLY A 165 17.91 -10.48 -14.16
N VAL A 166 17.23 -11.09 -15.14
CA VAL A 166 17.87 -11.62 -16.35
C VAL A 166 18.52 -10.49 -17.16
N ARG A 167 17.84 -9.35 -17.32
CA ARG A 167 18.35 -8.23 -18.13
C ARG A 167 19.57 -7.54 -17.54
N ILE A 168 19.65 -7.41 -16.22
CA ILE A 168 20.82 -6.84 -15.55
C ILE A 168 22.09 -7.61 -15.91
N VAL A 169 22.05 -8.95 -16.00
CA VAL A 169 23.21 -9.79 -16.34
C VAL A 169 23.80 -9.45 -17.71
N TYR A 170 22.95 -9.08 -18.69
CA TYR A 170 23.39 -8.76 -20.05
C TYR A 170 23.87 -7.31 -20.22
N VAL A 171 23.63 -6.44 -19.24
CA VAL A 171 23.78 -4.99 -19.36
C VAL A 171 24.71 -4.44 -18.25
N LEU A 172 25.54 -5.31 -17.65
CA LEU A 172 26.43 -4.96 -16.53
C LEU A 172 27.47 -3.89 -16.87
N ASP A 173 27.88 -3.81 -18.14
CA ASP A 173 28.85 -2.85 -18.66
C ASP A 173 28.24 -1.47 -18.97
N GLN A 174 26.91 -1.38 -19.06
CA GLN A 174 26.19 -0.14 -19.36
C GLN A 174 25.65 0.51 -18.08
N ILE A 175 26.47 1.38 -17.48
CA ILE A 175 26.16 2.07 -16.21
C ILE A 175 24.83 2.84 -16.26
N GLU A 176 24.49 3.45 -17.39
CA GLU A 176 23.24 4.21 -17.55
C GLU A 176 22.00 3.33 -17.40
N GLU A 177 22.00 2.15 -18.02
CA GLU A 177 20.89 1.19 -17.91
C GLU A 177 20.83 0.53 -16.53
N LEU A 178 22.00 0.26 -15.93
CA LEU A 178 22.08 -0.27 -14.57
C LEU A 178 21.43 0.67 -13.54
N ILE A 179 21.69 1.98 -13.68
CA ILE A 179 21.06 3.01 -12.84
C ILE A 179 19.53 3.01 -13.00
N ARG A 180 19.01 2.84 -14.23
CA ARG A 180 17.56 2.77 -14.47
C ARG A 180 16.92 1.57 -13.77
N PHE A 181 17.52 0.38 -13.89
CA PHE A 181 17.01 -0.81 -13.22
C PHE A 181 17.04 -0.68 -11.70
N PHE A 182 18.07 -0.04 -11.15
CA PHE A 182 18.14 0.25 -9.71
C PHE A 182 16.94 1.07 -9.23
N PHE A 183 16.56 2.14 -9.94
CA PHE A 183 15.39 2.95 -9.60
C PHE A 183 14.07 2.17 -9.70
N ILE A 184 13.91 1.33 -10.75
CA ILE A 184 12.73 0.47 -10.91
C ILE A 184 12.63 -0.51 -9.75
N ILE A 185 13.69 -1.25 -9.45
CA ILE A 185 13.70 -2.27 -8.38
C ILE A 185 13.39 -1.62 -7.04
N THR A 186 14.04 -0.49 -6.73
CA THR A 186 13.81 0.20 -5.47
C THR A 186 12.36 0.69 -5.35
N GLY A 187 11.80 1.26 -6.43
CA GLY A 187 10.40 1.68 -6.47
C GLY A 187 9.42 0.51 -6.30
N ALA A 188 9.69 -0.61 -6.97
CA ALA A 188 8.92 -1.85 -6.89
C ALA A 188 8.96 -2.47 -5.48
N MET A 189 10.13 -2.50 -4.85
CA MET A 189 10.31 -3.01 -3.48
C MET A 189 9.58 -2.15 -2.46
N LEU A 190 9.70 -0.82 -2.56
CA LEU A 190 8.98 0.10 -1.66
C LEU A 190 7.47 -0.10 -1.74
N HIS A 191 6.94 -0.27 -2.95
CA HIS A 191 5.51 -0.50 -3.15
C HIS A 191 5.04 -1.82 -2.54
N LEU A 192 5.81 -2.91 -2.75
CA LEU A 192 5.51 -4.21 -2.14
C LEU A 192 5.54 -4.14 -0.61
N ILE A 193 6.52 -3.45 -0.03
CA ILE A 193 6.63 -3.26 1.42
C ILE A 193 5.39 -2.55 1.97
N ILE A 194 4.89 -1.51 1.30
CA ILE A 194 3.70 -0.78 1.74
C ILE A 194 2.48 -1.69 1.76
N VAL A 195 2.24 -2.45 0.68
CA VAL A 195 1.10 -3.37 0.59
C VAL A 195 1.18 -4.45 1.67
N CYS A 196 2.34 -5.11 1.80
CA CYS A 196 2.56 -6.13 2.83
C CYS A 196 2.39 -5.58 4.25
N TYR A 197 2.97 -4.41 4.54
CA TYR A 197 2.89 -3.78 5.85
C TYR A 197 1.43 -3.50 6.25
N THR A 198 0.63 -2.96 5.34
CA THR A 198 -0.78 -2.67 5.66
C THR A 198 -1.61 -3.93 5.89
N GLY A 199 -1.37 -5.00 5.13
CA GLY A 199 -2.00 -6.30 5.37
C GLY A 199 -1.61 -6.91 6.72
N GLN A 200 -0.32 -6.89 7.06
CA GLN A 200 0.17 -7.37 8.36
C GLN A 200 -0.44 -6.57 9.51
N LYS A 201 -0.44 -5.24 9.42
CA LYS A 201 -1.05 -4.37 10.44
C LYS A 201 -2.53 -4.63 10.66
N LEU A 202 -3.28 -4.98 9.61
CA LEU A 202 -4.68 -5.36 9.73
C LEU A 202 -4.85 -6.66 10.50
N MET A 203 -4.02 -7.67 10.19
CA MET A 203 -4.01 -8.94 10.91
C MET A 203 -3.69 -8.72 12.40
N ASP A 204 -2.62 -7.96 12.69
CA ASP A 204 -2.19 -7.66 14.06
C ASP A 204 -3.29 -6.98 14.89
N GLU A 205 -3.95 -5.94 14.36
CA GLU A 205 -5.02 -5.24 15.08
C GLU A 205 -6.28 -6.10 15.24
N SER A 206 -6.54 -7.02 14.31
CA SER A 206 -7.64 -7.99 14.44
C SER A 206 -7.37 -9.02 15.55
N GLU A 207 -6.12 -9.50 15.68
CA GLU A 207 -5.70 -10.45 16.72
C GLU A 207 -5.61 -9.79 18.10
N ASN A 208 -5.19 -8.52 18.16
CA ASN A 208 -5.05 -7.75 19.40
C ASN A 208 -6.36 -7.68 20.21
N ILE A 209 -7.53 -7.82 19.58
CA ILE A 209 -8.81 -7.88 20.28
C ILE A 209 -8.86 -9.06 21.24
N PHE A 210 -8.33 -10.21 20.84
CA PHE A 210 -8.28 -11.40 21.70
C PHE A 210 -7.35 -11.19 22.89
N HIS A 211 -6.21 -10.52 22.70
CA HIS A 211 -5.27 -10.22 23.79
C HIS A 211 -5.80 -9.18 24.80
N ARG A 212 -6.78 -8.36 24.40
CA ARG A 212 -7.43 -7.36 25.27
C ARG A 212 -8.67 -7.88 25.99
N ALA A 213 -9.16 -9.07 25.62
CA ALA A 213 -10.27 -9.75 26.28
C ALA A 213 -9.76 -10.57 27.47
#